data_AF-A0A5K1A4H2-F1
#
_entry.id   AF-A0A5K1A4H2-F1
#
_cell.length_a   1.000
_cell.length_b   1.000
_cell.length_c   1.000
_cell.angle_alpha   90.00
_cell.angle_beta   90.00
_cell.angle_gamma   90.00
#
_symmetry.space_group_name_H-M   'P 1'
#
loop_
_entity.id
_entity.type
_entity.pdbx_description
1 polymer ?
#
loop_
_entity_poly.entity_id
_entity_poly.type
_entity_poly.pdbx_seq_one_letter_code
_entity_poly.pdbx_strand_id
1 'polypeptide(L)'
;MFFPSLHPLLRNSWGLWRWESQAILVGQVGQAPVQKKLKSGLTVTLFSIGTGGIHNNLGSFDGRSPIEDPPRCTVQWHRACIYPEPLGKVAMEHVKPG
;
A
#
# COMPACT_ATOMS: atom_id res chain seq x y z
N MET A 1 2.75 27.39 6.16
CA MET A 1 3.40 27.82 4.90
C MET A 1 4.81 27.24 4.92
N PHE A 2 5.03 26.07 4.31
CA PHE A 2 6.32 25.39 4.32
C PHE A 2 7.01 25.64 2.99
N PHE A 3 8.14 26.36 3.01
CA PHE A 3 9.05 26.46 1.86
C PHE A 3 9.99 25.25 1.89
N PRO A 4 10.06 24.43 0.83
CA PRO A 4 11.13 23.45 0.71
C PRO A 4 12.32 24.10 0.00
N SER A 5 13.45 24.16 0.70
CA SER A 5 14.75 24.49 0.12
C SER A 5 15.21 23.37 -0.82
N LEU A 6 15.39 23.73 -2.10
CA LEU A 6 16.32 23.18 -3.09
C LEU A 6 16.68 21.68 -3.02
N HIS A 7 16.02 20.86 -3.85
CA HIS A 7 16.61 19.65 -4.44
C HIS A 7 16.30 19.64 -5.97
N PRO A 8 17.27 19.75 -6.89
CA PRO A 8 16.98 20.04 -8.31
C PRO A 8 16.58 18.82 -9.18
N LEU A 9 16.45 17.62 -8.63
CA LEU A 9 16.47 16.39 -9.43
C LEU A 9 15.12 15.86 -9.94
N LEU A 10 14.01 16.58 -9.74
CA LEU A 10 12.66 16.13 -10.13
C LEU A 10 11.90 17.13 -11.03
N ARG A 11 12.58 17.66 -12.05
CA ARG A 11 11.97 18.50 -13.09
C ARG A 11 11.79 17.69 -14.37
N ASN A 12 10.58 17.71 -14.97
CA ASN A 12 10.40 17.19 -16.33
C ASN A 12 10.96 18.18 -17.38
N SER A 13 11.03 17.77 -18.65
CA SER A 13 11.59 18.57 -19.76
C SER A 13 10.90 19.93 -19.99
N TRP A 14 9.76 20.16 -19.33
CA TRP A 14 8.96 21.39 -19.42
C TRP A 14 9.08 22.26 -18.15
N GLY A 15 9.97 21.91 -17.21
CA GLY A 15 10.21 22.68 -16.00
C GLY A 15 9.17 22.53 -14.89
N LEU A 16 8.26 21.55 -15.00
CA LEU A 16 7.24 21.26 -13.97
C LEU A 16 7.77 20.23 -12.95
N TRP A 17 7.31 20.36 -11.71
CA TRP A 17 7.59 19.44 -10.61
C TRP A 17 6.92 18.08 -10.88
N ARG A 18 7.72 17.01 -10.92
CA ARG A 18 7.20 15.64 -11.02
C ARG A 18 6.99 15.08 -9.61
N TRP A 19 5.74 14.83 -9.26
CA TRP A 19 5.38 14.08 -8.06
C TRP A 19 5.39 12.59 -8.38
N GLU A 20 6.09 11.82 -7.57
CA GLU A 20 6.11 10.37 -7.67
C GLU A 20 5.43 9.79 -6.43
N SER A 21 4.47 8.89 -6.64
CA SER A 21 3.76 8.20 -5.58
C SER A 21 3.89 6.71 -5.83
N GLN A 22 4.74 6.07 -5.03
CA GLN A 22 5.01 4.64 -5.10
C GLN A 22 4.79 4.03 -3.72
N ALA A 23 4.14 2.88 -3.68
CA ALA A 23 4.02 2.04 -2.49
C ALA A 23 4.37 0.60 -2.87
N ILE A 24 5.08 -0.09 -1.98
CA ILE A 24 5.38 -1.51 -2.10
C ILE A 24 4.72 -2.19 -0.90
N LEU A 25 3.84 -3.14 -1.17
CA LEU A 25 3.12 -3.92 -0.16
C LEU A 25 3.52 -5.39 -0.30
N VAL A 26 3.93 -5.99 0.81
CA VAL A 26 4.23 -7.42 0.89
C VAL A 26 3.46 -7.97 2.09
N GLY A 27 2.60 -8.95 1.84
CA GLY A 27 1.70 -9.47 2.85
C GLY A 27 0.83 -10.61 2.34
N GLN A 28 -0.09 -11.06 3.18
CA GLN A 28 -1.01 -12.16 2.87
C GLN A 28 -2.32 -11.64 2.30
N VAL A 29 -2.92 -12.41 1.39
CA VAL A 29 -4.19 -12.05 0.77
C VAL A 29 -5.33 -12.50 1.68
N GLY A 30 -6.24 -11.59 2.00
CA GLY A 30 -7.33 -11.89 2.94
C GLY A 30 -8.52 -12.63 2.30
N GLN A 31 -8.81 -12.32 1.03
CA GLN A 31 -9.97 -12.84 0.31
C GLN A 31 -9.64 -13.03 -1.17
N ALA A 32 -10.38 -13.93 -1.83
CA ALA A 32 -10.23 -14.15 -3.26
C ALA A 32 -10.52 -12.84 -4.02
N PRO A 33 -9.77 -12.55 -5.09
CA PRO A 33 -9.96 -11.34 -5.86
C PRO A 33 -11.34 -11.32 -6.52
N VAL A 34 -11.91 -10.12 -6.66
CA VAL A 34 -13.21 -9.89 -7.28
C VAL A 34 -13.07 -8.93 -8.43
N GLN A 35 -13.69 -9.25 -9.58
CA GLN A 35 -13.84 -8.31 -10.69
C GLN A 35 -15.15 -7.56 -10.61
N LYS A 36 -15.07 -6.23 -10.77
CA LYS A 36 -16.22 -5.35 -10.78
C LYS A 36 -16.23 -4.52 -12.05
N LYS A 37 -17.36 -4.53 -12.76
CA LYS A 37 -17.63 -3.60 -13.86
C LYS A 37 -18.15 -2.28 -13.28
N LEU A 38 -17.44 -1.19 -13.54
CA LEU A 38 -17.82 0.15 -13.13
C LEU A 38 -18.91 0.71 -14.06
N LYS A 39 -19.54 1.81 -13.65
CA LYS A 39 -20.53 2.53 -14.49
C LYS A 39 -19.96 2.97 -15.84
N SER A 40 -18.65 3.23 -15.90
CA SER A 40 -17.92 3.57 -17.13
C SER A 40 -17.75 2.38 -18.09
N GLY A 41 -18.15 1.17 -17.69
CA GLY A 41 -17.90 -0.06 -18.44
C GLY A 41 -16.53 -0.69 -18.16
N LEU A 42 -15.63 0.01 -17.46
CA LEU A 42 -14.31 -0.51 -17.09
C LEU A 42 -14.42 -1.65 -16.07
N THR A 43 -13.71 -2.75 -16.30
CA THR A 43 -13.54 -3.83 -15.33
C THR A 43 -12.31 -3.58 -14.47
N VAL A 44 -12.48 -3.58 -13.15
CA VAL A 44 -11.39 -3.49 -12.16
C VAL A 44 -11.34 -4.77 -11.33
N THR A 45 -10.13 -5.23 -11.00
CA THR A 45 -9.92 -6.37 -10.09
C THR A 45 -9.56 -5.84 -8.72
N LEU A 46 -10.21 -6.33 -7.66
CA LEU A 46 -10.04 -5.88 -6.29
C LEU A 46 -9.64 -7.04 -5.39
N PHE A 47 -8.74 -6.78 -4.45
CA PHE A 47 -8.39 -7.73 -3.40
C PHE A 47 -7.86 -6.99 -2.15
N SER A 48 -7.71 -7.72 -1.05
CA SER A 48 -7.18 -7.18 0.20
C SER A 48 -5.87 -7.86 0.57
N ILE A 49 -4.91 -7.08 1.08
CA ILE A 49 -3.61 -7.56 1.54
C ILE A 49 -3.44 -7.16 3.01
N GLY A 50 -3.20 -8.14 3.87
CA GLY A 50 -2.79 -7.93 5.25
C GLY A 50 -1.27 -7.87 5.32
N THR A 51 -0.72 -6.75 5.76
CA THR A 51 0.69 -6.61 6.08
C THR A 51 0.87 -6.74 7.59
N GLY A 52 1.90 -7.46 8.05
CA GLY A 52 2.26 -7.47 9.46
C GLY A 52 2.55 -6.05 9.95
N GLY A 53 2.09 -5.70 11.15
CA GLY A 53 2.26 -4.37 11.74
C GLY A 53 3.73 -3.97 11.81
N ILE A 54 4.02 -2.73 11.42
CA ILE A 54 5.35 -2.14 11.58
C ILE A 54 5.61 -2.00 13.08
N HIS A 55 6.42 -2.89 13.66
CA HIS A 55 7.00 -2.65 14.97
C HIS A 55 8.04 -1.55 14.83
N ASN A 56 7.77 -0.42 15.46
CA ASN A 56 8.79 0.56 15.72
C ASN A 56 9.61 0.05 16.92
N ASN A 57 10.88 -0.31 16.72
CA ASN A 57 11.81 -0.56 17.82
C ASN A 57 12.20 0.74 18.56
N LEU A 58 11.28 1.70 18.70
CA LEU A 58 11.48 2.88 19.55
C LEU A 58 11.14 2.52 21.00
N GLY A 59 11.74 1.43 21.47
CA GLY A 59 11.45 0.78 22.75
C GLY A 59 12.70 0.46 23.55
N SER A 60 13.83 1.11 23.26
CA SER A 60 15.06 0.94 24.04
C SER A 60 15.71 2.25 24.49
N PHE A 61 14.98 3.38 24.44
CA PHE A 61 15.49 4.67 24.97
C PHE A 61 14.81 5.13 26.27
N ASP A 62 13.57 4.69 26.57
CA ASP A 62 12.77 5.27 27.67
C ASP A 62 12.60 4.38 28.91
N GLY A 63 13.24 3.20 28.97
CA GLY A 63 13.17 2.33 30.16
C GLY A 63 11.77 1.80 30.51
N ARG A 64 10.80 1.87 29.58
CA ARG A 64 9.43 1.34 29.77
C ARG A 64 9.42 -0.18 29.76
N SER A 65 8.64 -0.77 30.66
CA SER A 65 8.55 -2.22 30.79
C SER A 65 7.75 -2.83 29.61
N PRO A 66 8.09 -4.03 29.10
CA PRO A 66 7.39 -4.68 27.98
C PRO A 66 5.88 -4.92 28.18
N ILE A 67 5.39 -4.74 29.41
CA ILE A 67 3.98 -4.91 29.80
C ILE A 67 3.14 -3.66 29.47
N GLU A 68 3.78 -2.51 29.22
CA GLU A 68 3.09 -1.23 29.05
C GLU A 68 2.81 -0.85 27.59
N ASP A 69 3.32 -1.62 26.63
CA ASP A 69 2.98 -1.42 25.22
C ASP A 69 1.61 -2.06 24.93
N PRO A 70 0.56 -1.28 24.60
CA PRO A 70 -0.70 -1.85 24.18
C PRO A 70 -0.48 -2.68 22.91
N PRO A 71 -1.19 -3.81 22.72
CA PRO A 71 -1.07 -4.61 21.52
C PRO A 71 -1.45 -3.77 20.31
N ARG A 72 -0.44 -3.20 19.62
CA ARG A 72 -0.65 -2.48 18.37
C ARG A 72 -1.13 -3.50 17.34
N CYS A 73 -2.13 -3.13 16.53
CA CYS A 73 -2.72 -4.00 15.52
C CYS A 73 -1.61 -4.77 14.78
N THR A 74 -1.59 -6.09 14.97
CA THR A 74 -0.57 -6.96 14.42
C THR A 74 -0.68 -7.10 12.91
N VAL A 75 -1.80 -6.67 12.31
CA VAL A 75 -2.06 -6.69 10.87
C VAL A 75 -2.69 -5.36 10.41
N GLN A 76 -2.12 -4.76 9.37
CA GLN A 76 -2.71 -3.65 8.63
C GLN A 76 -3.30 -4.15 7.31
N TRP A 77 -4.60 -3.92 7.10
CA TRP A 77 -5.31 -4.34 5.89
C TRP A 77 -5.34 -3.22 4.86
N HIS A 78 -4.87 -3.51 3.66
CA HIS A 78 -4.86 -2.62 2.51
C HIS A 78 -5.83 -3.14 1.45
N ARG A 79 -6.59 -2.24 0.82
CA ARG A 79 -7.44 -2.58 -0.33
C ARG A 79 -6.72 -2.16 -1.61
N ALA A 80 -6.42 -3.13 -2.46
CA ALA A 80 -5.77 -2.89 -3.74
C ALA A 80 -6.77 -3.02 -4.88
N CYS A 81 -6.58 -2.20 -5.92
CA CYS A 81 -7.37 -2.26 -7.15
C CYS A 81 -6.44 -2.24 -8.37
N ILE A 82 -6.70 -3.14 -9.31
CA ILE A 82 -5.95 -3.27 -10.56
C ILE A 82 -6.88 -2.81 -11.69
N TYR A 83 -6.47 -1.72 -12.34
CA TYR A 83 -7.17 -1.13 -13.48
C TYR A 83 -6.81 -1.78 -14.82
N PRO A 84 -5.53 -2.11 -15.11
CA PRO A 84 -5.19 -2.77 -16.36
C PRO A 84 -5.78 -4.19 -16.42
N GLU A 85 -6.65 -4.43 -17.40
CA GLU A 85 -7.38 -5.70 -17.55
C GLU A 85 -6.45 -6.93 -17.66
N PRO A 86 -5.34 -6.93 -18.42
CA PRO A 86 -4.45 -8.09 -18.50
C PRO A 86 -3.85 -8.46 -17.13
N LEU A 87 -3.44 -7.46 -16.35
CA LEU A 87 -2.92 -7.69 -15.00
C LEU A 87 -4.03 -8.14 -14.05
N GLY A 88 -5.25 -7.64 -14.25
CA GLY A 88 -6.44 -8.13 -13.56
C GLY A 88 -6.71 -9.62 -13.80
N LYS A 89 -6.54 -10.11 -15.04
CA LYS A 89 -6.68 -11.55 -15.37
C LYS A 89 -5.65 -12.40 -14.65
N VAL A 90 -4.37 -11.98 -14.68
CA VAL A 90 -3.29 -12.63 -13.94
C VAL A 90 -3.60 -12.68 -12.45
N ALA A 91 -4.09 -11.57 -11.88
CA ALA A 91 -4.47 -11.53 -10.48
C ALA A 91 -5.64 -12.50 -10.17
N MET A 92 -6.66 -12.57 -11.02
CA MET A 92 -7.77 -13.51 -10.83
C MET A 92 -7.34 -14.98 -10.86
N GLU A 93 -6.32 -15.32 -11.64
CA GLU A 93 -5.83 -16.70 -11.76
C GLU A 93 -4.94 -17.12 -10.59
N HIS A 94 -4.10 -16.20 -10.10
CA HIS A 94 -3.02 -16.54 -9.16
C HIS A 94 -3.22 -16.03 -7.73
N VAL A 95 -3.99 -14.96 -7.51
CA VAL A 95 -4.22 -14.41 -6.17
C VAL A 95 -5.24 -15.28 -5.44
N LYS A 96 -4.81 -15.92 -4.36
CA LYS A 96 -5.64 -16.80 -3.51
C LYS A 96 -5.47 -16.40 -2.04
N PRO A 97 -6.50 -16.56 -1.19
CA PRO A 97 -6.36 -16.36 0.25
C PRO A 97 -5.32 -17.30 0.87
N GLY A 98 -4.62 -16.81 1.89
CA GLY A 98 -3.63 -17.58 2.67
C GLY A 98 -2.20 -17.22 2.33
#